data_AF-A0AAP0HGT7-F1
#
_entry.id   AF-A0AAP0HGT7-F1
#
_cell.length_a   1.000
_cell.length_b   1.000
_cell.length_c   1.000
_cell.angle_alpha   90.00
_cell.angle_beta   90.00
_cell.angle_gamma   90.00
#
_symmetry.space_group_name_H-M   'P 1'
#
loop_
_entity.id
_entity.type
_entity.pdbx_description
1 polymer ?
#
loop_
_entity_poly.entity_id
_entity_poly.type
_entity_poly.pdbx_seq_one_letter_code
_entity_poly.pdbx_strand_id
1 'polypeptide(L)'
;MRGPLRQHGVAGGPFFSEFDFAALASDLDRTERQMMIQSSSDFARFGGATDESHNVSMGGDFSIRVCDLFDVLGFGYMPLLMMFLIAFEFAKANSDWLYDVLWGIYKAVLTYIKERYGNPTMIISENGMDDPGSLKPPDYYTQALFDTTRINYYRSYLKELKKTTFDIFAQLYGVTFSTCTSRALSALYEKGVDFELVPVNLSVGEHKQPEFLAKNPFGVIPVLEDDGVSFFESRAINHYVAHKYKDQGTDLIRHKNVKEAGLVGVWVEVESQTFNPAISPIIYQLYVKPLHGETADHSVVEAAVEKLGKVLDVYEAHLATSKYLAGDFFSLADVNHFAYTNYLMKTPHATVVNSRPHVKAWWEDISSRPALKKVADGMTLSV
;
A
#
# COMPACT_ATOMS: atom_id res chain seq x y z
N MET A 1 27.92 -19.40 16.20
CA MET A 1 27.26 -18.55 17.21
C MET A 1 26.30 -17.60 16.49
N ARG A 2 25.00 -17.91 16.53
CA ARG A 2 23.89 -17.01 16.23
C ARG A 2 22.86 -17.30 17.32
N GLY A 3 22.47 -16.27 18.08
CA GLY A 3 21.50 -16.39 19.18
C GLY A 3 20.08 -16.66 18.66
N PRO A 4 19.17 -17.16 19.52
CA PRO A 4 17.80 -17.45 19.12
C PRO A 4 16.99 -16.15 18.94
N LEU A 5 16.25 -16.11 17.84
CA LEU A 5 15.23 -15.10 17.53
C LEU A 5 14.18 -15.06 18.65
N ARG A 6 13.95 -13.88 19.24
CA ARG A 6 12.77 -13.63 20.09
C ARG A 6 11.54 -13.60 19.20
N GLN A 7 10.63 -14.55 19.38
CA GLN A 7 9.29 -14.49 18.79
C GLN A 7 8.51 -13.38 19.47
N HIS A 8 8.08 -12.38 18.69
CA HIS A 8 7.02 -11.46 19.10
C HIS A 8 5.69 -12.14 18.82
N GLY A 9 4.96 -12.52 19.86
CA GLY A 9 3.59 -13.01 19.72
C GLY A 9 2.64 -11.84 19.54
N VAL A 10 2.04 -11.71 18.36
CA VAL A 10 0.91 -10.81 18.12
C VAL A 10 -0.36 -11.64 18.34
N ALA A 11 -1.08 -11.40 19.43
CA ALA A 11 -2.40 -11.97 19.62
C ALA A 11 -3.43 -11.08 18.91
N GLY A 12 -3.78 -11.42 17.67
CA GLY A 12 -4.81 -10.74 16.90
C GLY A 12 -6.02 -11.65 16.66
N GLY A 13 -7.21 -11.22 17.09
CA GLY A 13 -8.47 -11.89 16.77
C GLY A 13 -9.57 -11.66 17.82
N PRO A 14 -10.85 -11.59 17.42
CA PRO A 14 -11.89 -10.87 18.17
C PRO A 14 -12.52 -11.76 19.24
N PHE A 15 -12.80 -11.16 20.40
CA PHE A 15 -13.51 -11.77 21.54
C PHE A 15 -12.83 -13.02 22.14
N PHE A 16 -12.26 -12.89 23.34
CA PHE A 16 -12.27 -14.01 24.26
C PHE A 16 -13.71 -14.18 24.74
N SER A 17 -14.37 -15.27 24.38
CA SER A 17 -15.64 -15.66 24.98
C SER A 17 -15.40 -16.16 26.42
N GLU A 18 -16.43 -16.18 27.27
CA GLU A 18 -16.34 -16.81 28.60
C GLU A 18 -15.79 -18.26 28.53
N PHE A 19 -15.96 -18.96 27.40
CA PHE A 19 -15.41 -20.29 27.15
C PHE A 19 -13.88 -20.30 26.96
N ASP A 20 -13.29 -19.25 26.38
CA ASP A 20 -11.84 -19.16 26.15
C ASP A 20 -11.11 -18.82 27.46
N PHE A 21 -11.73 -17.99 28.31
CA PHE A 21 -11.27 -17.76 29.67
C PHE A 21 -11.48 -18.98 30.56
N ALA A 22 -12.56 -19.74 30.38
CA ALA A 22 -12.78 -21.00 31.09
C ALA A 22 -11.76 -22.07 30.69
N ALA A 23 -11.31 -22.11 29.43
CA ALA A 23 -10.24 -23.00 28.98
C ALA A 23 -8.89 -22.64 29.61
N LEU A 24 -8.53 -21.35 29.63
CA LEU A 24 -7.33 -20.85 30.32
C LEU A 24 -7.41 -21.08 31.84
N ALA A 25 -8.58 -20.90 32.45
CA ALA A 25 -8.83 -21.19 33.85
C ALA A 25 -8.91 -22.69 34.15
N SER A 26 -9.18 -23.53 33.15
CA SER A 26 -9.21 -24.98 33.31
C SER A 26 -7.81 -25.58 33.42
N ASP A 27 -6.82 -24.93 32.80
CA ASP A 27 -5.39 -25.28 32.80
C ASP A 27 -4.65 -24.82 34.07
N LEU A 28 -5.30 -23.99 34.91
CA LEU A 28 -4.75 -23.53 36.18
C LEU A 28 -4.77 -24.66 37.22
N ASP A 29 -3.67 -24.79 37.96
CA ASP A 29 -3.48 -25.78 39.03
C ASP A 29 -4.57 -25.64 40.10
N ARG A 30 -4.83 -26.73 40.83
CA ARG A 30 -5.76 -26.82 41.97
C ARG A 30 -5.54 -25.70 43.00
N THR A 31 -4.30 -25.21 43.16
CA THR A 31 -3.95 -24.08 44.03
C THR A 31 -4.44 -22.73 43.48
N GLU A 32 -4.35 -22.52 42.17
CA GLU A 32 -4.78 -21.29 41.47
C GLU A 32 -6.31 -21.19 41.37
N ARG A 33 -7.01 -22.33 41.17
CA ARG A 33 -8.48 -22.38 41.27
C ARG A 33 -9.00 -22.03 42.66
N GLN A 34 -8.28 -22.39 43.73
CA GLN A 34 -8.70 -22.05 45.10
C GLN A 34 -8.63 -20.54 45.38
N MET A 35 -7.64 -19.82 44.81
CA MET A 35 -7.55 -18.36 44.96
C MET A 35 -8.64 -17.61 44.21
N MET A 36 -9.06 -18.10 43.04
CA MET A 36 -10.18 -17.57 42.25
C MET A 36 -11.53 -17.80 42.96
N ILE A 37 -11.70 -18.95 43.62
CA ILE A 37 -12.93 -19.27 44.37
C ILE A 37 -13.01 -18.46 45.67
N GLN A 38 -11.88 -18.23 46.36
CA GLN A 38 -11.87 -17.39 47.57
C GLN A 38 -12.27 -15.92 47.27
N SER A 39 -11.81 -15.33 46.16
CA SER A 39 -12.18 -13.95 45.80
C SER A 39 -13.65 -13.80 45.41
N SER A 40 -14.25 -14.83 44.79
CA SER A 40 -15.68 -14.84 44.46
C SER A 40 -16.59 -14.86 45.70
N SER A 41 -16.12 -15.44 46.81
CA SER A 41 -16.86 -15.45 48.08
C SER A 41 -16.87 -14.10 48.80
N ASP A 42 -15.84 -13.28 48.59
CA ASP A 42 -15.79 -11.89 49.06
C ASP A 42 -16.58 -10.94 48.14
N PHE A 43 -16.69 -11.26 46.84
CA PHE A 43 -17.52 -10.52 45.89
C PHE A 43 -19.02 -10.65 46.20
N ALA A 44 -19.48 -11.80 46.70
CA ALA A 44 -20.87 -12.02 47.09
C ALA A 44 -21.32 -11.24 48.35
N ARG A 45 -20.39 -10.65 49.12
CA ARG A 45 -20.71 -9.81 50.30
C ARG A 45 -21.03 -8.36 49.93
N PHE A 46 -20.67 -7.91 48.73
CA PHE A 46 -21.05 -6.59 48.20
C PHE A 46 -22.06 -6.81 47.07
N GLY A 47 -23.34 -6.65 47.40
CA GLY A 47 -24.46 -7.18 46.62
C GLY A 47 -24.41 -6.95 45.11
N GLY A 48 -24.63 -8.06 44.38
CA GLY A 48 -25.39 -8.17 43.14
C GLY A 48 -25.06 -7.20 42.00
N ALA A 49 -24.29 -7.68 41.02
CA ALA A 49 -24.33 -7.16 39.66
C ALA A 49 -25.76 -7.27 39.11
N THR A 50 -26.28 -6.19 38.52
CA THR A 50 -27.44 -6.22 37.62
C THR A 50 -26.94 -6.19 36.19
N ASP A 51 -27.52 -7.08 35.38
CA ASP A 51 -27.27 -7.29 33.95
C ASP A 51 -27.08 -6.00 33.15
N GLU A 52 -25.98 -5.95 32.39
CA GLU A 52 -25.78 -5.32 31.06
C GLU A 52 -24.31 -4.91 30.90
N SER A 53 -23.47 -5.89 30.57
CA SER A 53 -22.05 -5.69 30.25
C SER A 53 -21.86 -5.61 28.73
N HIS A 54 -21.50 -4.46 28.16
CA HIS A 54 -21.15 -4.35 26.73
C HIS A 54 -20.00 -3.33 26.47
N ASN A 55 -19.00 -3.77 25.68
CA ASN A 55 -17.67 -3.16 25.43
C ASN A 55 -17.67 -1.91 24.49
N VAL A 56 -16.60 -1.07 24.54
CA VAL A 56 -16.29 0.09 23.64
C VAL A 56 -14.85 -0.02 23.14
N SER A 57 -14.45 0.86 22.21
CA SER A 57 -13.11 1.49 22.17
C SER A 57 -13.17 2.89 21.58
N MET A 58 -12.04 3.60 21.61
CA MET A 58 -11.80 4.77 20.77
C MET A 58 -10.42 4.77 20.10
N GLY A 59 -10.40 5.33 18.88
CA GLY A 59 -9.23 5.50 18.03
C GLY A 59 -8.14 6.41 18.60
N GLY A 60 -6.92 5.89 18.56
CA GLY A 60 -5.69 6.56 18.93
C GLY A 60 -4.74 5.55 19.54
N ASP A 61 -3.58 5.34 18.92
CA ASP A 61 -2.55 4.42 19.43
C ASP A 61 -2.13 4.80 20.86
N PHE A 62 -2.44 3.95 21.84
CA PHE A 62 -1.82 4.04 23.17
C PHE A 62 -0.66 3.05 23.26
N SER A 63 0.57 3.57 23.35
CA SER A 63 1.74 2.78 23.76
C SER A 63 1.95 2.91 25.27
N ILE A 64 1.82 1.83 26.03
CA ILE A 64 2.28 1.79 27.42
C ILE A 64 3.77 1.47 27.40
N ARG A 65 4.63 2.47 27.68
CA ARG A 65 6.05 2.25 28.01
C ARG A 65 6.19 2.14 29.52
N VAL A 66 6.50 0.95 30.03
CA VAL A 66 7.04 0.78 31.38
C VAL A 66 8.56 0.89 31.27
N CYS A 67 9.12 2.04 31.61
CA CYS A 67 10.57 2.19 31.78
C CYS A 67 10.96 1.66 33.15
N ASP A 68 11.96 0.79 33.19
CA ASP A 68 12.61 0.35 34.44
C ASP A 68 13.21 1.56 35.15
N LEU A 69 12.70 1.89 36.33
CA LEU A 69 13.38 2.78 37.27
C LEU A 69 13.13 2.32 38.71
N PHE A 70 13.72 1.19 39.09
CA PHE A 70 13.84 0.80 40.51
C PHE A 70 15.15 0.06 40.76
N ASP A 71 16.24 0.80 40.66
CA ASP A 71 17.38 0.62 41.55
C ASP A 71 17.74 2.01 42.06
N VAL A 72 18.06 2.11 43.36
CA VAL A 72 18.30 3.32 44.17
C VAL A 72 17.08 3.72 45.03
N LEU A 73 17.27 3.61 46.35
CA LEU A 73 16.40 3.98 47.48
C LEU A 73 15.51 2.86 48.07
N GLY A 74 16.15 1.86 48.67
CA GLY A 74 15.48 0.82 49.46
C GLY A 74 14.61 1.34 50.60
N PHE A 75 13.30 1.45 50.35
CA PHE A 75 12.26 1.57 51.36
C PHE A 75 11.07 0.66 51.01
N GLY A 76 10.66 -0.13 52.00
CA GLY A 76 9.54 -1.06 51.90
C GLY A 76 8.18 -0.36 51.96
N TYR A 77 7.20 -0.99 51.29
CA TYR A 77 5.76 -0.80 51.43
C TYR A 77 5.22 0.65 51.37
N MET A 78 4.89 1.10 50.15
CA MET A 78 3.69 1.90 49.91
C MET A 78 3.06 1.55 48.55
N PRO A 79 1.72 1.42 48.46
CA PRO A 79 1.03 1.01 47.24
C PRO A 79 1.08 2.12 46.18
N LEU A 80 1.35 1.76 44.92
CA LEU A 80 1.27 2.65 43.76
C LEU A 80 -0.17 3.17 43.59
N LEU A 81 -0.46 4.28 44.25
CA LEU A 81 -1.50 5.23 43.91
C LEU A 81 -0.78 6.45 43.31
N MET A 82 -0.41 6.39 42.03
CA MET A 82 -0.15 7.54 41.16
C MET A 82 0.36 7.06 39.79
N MET A 83 -0.50 7.10 38.78
CA MET A 83 -0.08 7.36 37.41
C MET A 83 -1.11 8.31 36.79
N PHE A 84 -0.86 9.60 37.02
CA PHE A 84 -1.37 10.68 36.19
C PHE A 84 -0.18 11.54 35.77
N LEU A 85 -0.29 12.12 34.56
CA LEU A 85 0.53 13.16 33.90
C LEU A 85 1.55 12.57 32.91
N ILE A 86 1.49 12.91 31.61
CA ILE A 86 1.71 14.26 31.06
C ILE A 86 0.61 14.70 30.05
N ALA A 87 0.38 16.01 30.03
CA ALA A 87 -0.71 16.80 29.45
C ALA A 87 -1.01 16.67 27.95
N PHE A 88 -2.30 16.57 27.63
CA PHE A 88 -3.09 17.50 26.80
C PHE A 88 -4.53 17.42 27.34
N GLU A 89 -5.34 18.49 27.24
CA GLU A 89 -6.77 18.46 27.60
C GLU A 89 -7.49 17.36 26.80
N PHE A 90 -7.68 16.19 27.39
CA PHE A 90 -8.51 15.14 26.82
C PHE A 90 -9.94 15.30 27.32
N ALA A 91 -10.89 15.29 26.39
CA ALA A 91 -12.32 15.23 26.71
C ALA A 91 -12.60 13.96 27.53
N LYS A 92 -13.44 14.10 28.57
CA LYS A 92 -13.92 12.97 29.38
C LYS A 92 -14.61 11.96 28.44
N ALA A 93 -14.26 10.67 28.53
CA ALA A 93 -14.97 9.62 27.80
C ALA A 93 -16.43 9.58 28.27
N ASN A 94 -17.37 9.31 27.35
CA ASN A 94 -18.79 9.36 27.68
C ASN A 94 -19.27 8.15 28.50
N SER A 95 -18.52 7.04 28.51
CA SER A 95 -18.88 5.81 29.22
C SER A 95 -18.03 5.61 30.47
N ASP A 96 -18.67 5.53 31.64
CA ASP A 96 -17.98 5.49 32.93
C ASP A 96 -17.25 4.15 33.22
N TRP A 97 -17.59 3.06 32.53
CA TRP A 97 -16.95 1.74 32.73
C TRP A 97 -15.50 1.67 32.21
N LEU A 98 -15.08 2.62 31.36
CA LEU A 98 -13.68 2.77 30.92
C LEU A 98 -12.72 3.14 32.06
N TYR A 99 -13.26 3.49 33.24
CA TYR A 99 -12.49 3.78 34.44
C TYR A 99 -12.43 2.59 35.43
N ASP A 100 -13.11 1.47 35.13
CA ASP A 100 -13.13 0.29 35.99
C ASP A 100 -11.94 -0.64 35.73
N VAL A 101 -11.11 -0.80 36.76
CA VAL A 101 -9.93 -1.68 36.71
C VAL A 101 -10.30 -3.06 37.26
N LEU A 102 -10.24 -4.09 36.41
CA LEU A 102 -10.43 -5.50 36.80
C LEU A 102 -9.21 -6.02 37.57
N TRP A 103 -9.11 -5.64 38.85
CA TRP A 103 -7.97 -5.91 39.74
C TRP A 103 -7.58 -7.39 39.86
N GLY A 104 -8.54 -8.31 39.74
CA GLY A 104 -8.27 -9.76 39.76
C GLY A 104 -7.50 -10.24 38.54
N ILE A 105 -7.87 -9.74 37.36
CA ILE A 105 -7.20 -10.05 36.08
C ILE A 105 -5.83 -9.38 36.04
N TYR A 106 -5.73 -8.13 36.50
CA TYR A 106 -4.46 -7.42 36.63
C TYR A 106 -3.43 -8.24 37.44
N LYS A 107 -3.82 -8.77 38.61
CA LYS A 107 -2.91 -9.56 39.45
C LYS A 107 -2.60 -10.93 38.87
N ALA A 108 -3.57 -11.65 38.31
CA ALA A 108 -3.32 -12.99 37.79
C ALA A 108 -2.53 -12.95 36.48
N VAL A 109 -2.98 -12.15 35.51
CA VAL A 109 -2.44 -12.16 34.15
C VAL A 109 -1.10 -11.44 34.08
N LEU A 110 -0.94 -10.27 34.69
CA LEU A 110 0.33 -9.54 34.61
C LEU A 110 1.44 -10.19 35.44
N THR A 111 1.10 -10.78 36.59
CA THR A 111 2.07 -11.54 37.40
C THR A 111 2.49 -12.81 36.67
N TYR A 112 1.53 -13.57 36.11
CA TYR A 112 1.82 -14.75 35.30
C TYR A 112 2.69 -14.41 34.08
N ILE A 113 2.37 -13.34 33.35
CA ILE A 113 3.13 -12.93 32.17
C ILE A 113 4.55 -12.48 32.54
N LYS A 114 4.68 -11.74 33.63
CA LYS A 114 5.98 -11.31 34.17
C LYS A 114 6.84 -12.50 34.56
N GLU A 115 6.30 -13.43 35.34
CA GLU A 115 7.05 -14.59 35.87
C GLU A 115 7.36 -15.63 34.80
N ARG A 116 6.41 -15.88 33.89
CA ARG A 116 6.52 -16.95 32.88
C ARG A 116 7.25 -16.52 31.61
N TYR A 117 7.08 -15.27 31.20
CA TYR A 117 7.59 -14.77 29.91
C TYR A 117 8.60 -13.62 30.06
N GLY A 118 9.01 -13.28 31.29
CA GLY A 118 10.06 -12.30 31.54
C GLY A 118 9.65 -10.86 31.22
N ASN A 119 8.37 -10.53 31.44
CA ASN A 119 7.80 -9.20 31.22
C ASN A 119 7.95 -8.68 29.77
N PRO A 120 7.38 -9.39 28.78
CA PRO A 120 7.41 -8.94 27.39
C PRO A 120 6.62 -7.64 27.23
N THR A 121 7.02 -6.81 26.27
CA THR A 121 6.20 -5.66 25.83
C THR A 121 4.85 -6.17 25.33
N MET A 122 3.76 -5.66 25.91
CA MET A 122 2.40 -5.99 25.49
C MET A 122 1.72 -4.77 24.85
N ILE A 123 1.07 -4.99 23.72
CA ILE A 123 0.25 -4.00 23.03
C ILE A 123 -1.21 -4.45 23.16
N ILE A 124 -2.05 -3.61 23.76
CA ILE A 124 -3.48 -3.85 23.89
C ILE A 124 -4.18 -2.84 22.97
N SER A 125 -4.83 -3.32 21.92
CA SER A 125 -5.67 -2.49 21.04
C SER A 125 -7.13 -2.76 21.35
N GLU A 126 -7.89 -1.72 21.64
CA GLU A 126 -9.34 -1.76 21.84
C GLU A 126 -9.99 -1.30 20.51
N ASN A 127 -11.11 -1.89 20.05
CA ASN A 127 -11.81 -1.52 18.78
C ASN A 127 -13.23 -0.92 18.98
N GLY A 128 -13.49 0.31 18.50
CA GLY A 128 -14.76 1.05 18.64
C GLY A 128 -14.64 2.58 18.53
N MET A 129 -15.76 3.31 18.62
CA MET A 129 -15.87 4.78 18.85
C MET A 129 -16.93 5.04 19.94
N ASP A 130 -16.67 5.91 20.92
CA ASP A 130 -17.62 6.19 22.02
C ASP A 130 -18.86 6.96 21.51
N ASP A 131 -20.01 6.75 22.14
CA ASP A 131 -21.26 7.43 21.81
C ASP A 131 -21.71 8.25 23.02
N PRO A 132 -21.96 9.57 22.88
CA PRO A 132 -22.43 10.40 23.98
C PRO A 132 -23.87 10.05 24.44
N GLY A 133 -24.56 9.13 23.76
CA GLY A 133 -25.83 8.55 24.24
C GLY A 133 -26.99 9.55 24.32
N SER A 134 -26.84 10.74 23.71
CA SER A 134 -27.80 11.84 23.84
C SER A 134 -28.98 11.77 22.87
N LEU A 135 -29.01 10.79 21.95
CA LEU A 135 -30.05 10.63 20.95
C LEU A 135 -31.26 9.89 21.52
N LYS A 136 -32.35 10.61 21.76
CA LYS A 136 -33.65 10.03 22.12
C LYS A 136 -34.52 9.84 20.87
N PRO A 137 -35.40 8.82 20.81
CA PRO A 137 -36.36 8.71 19.71
C PRO A 137 -37.21 9.99 19.58
N PRO A 138 -37.50 10.46 18.34
CA PRO A 138 -37.37 9.77 17.06
C PRO A 138 -36.06 10.06 16.28
N ASP A 139 -35.18 10.92 16.80
CA ASP A 139 -34.00 11.45 16.10
C ASP A 139 -32.88 10.41 15.88
N TYR A 140 -32.95 9.29 16.59
CA TYR A 140 -32.01 8.17 16.52
C TYR A 140 -31.91 7.58 15.10
N TYR A 141 -33.04 7.34 14.42
CA TYR A 141 -33.04 6.64 13.14
C TYR A 141 -32.55 7.49 11.98
N THR A 142 -32.83 8.80 12.00
CA THR A 142 -32.40 9.72 10.95
C THR A 142 -30.94 10.13 11.10
N GLN A 143 -30.40 10.29 12.31
CA GLN A 143 -28.99 10.69 12.49
C GLN A 143 -28.01 9.51 12.47
N ALA A 144 -28.40 8.33 12.98
CA ALA A 144 -27.54 7.14 12.94
C ALA A 144 -27.24 6.66 11.51
N LEU A 145 -28.17 6.86 10.57
CA LEU A 145 -27.97 6.52 9.15
C LEU A 145 -27.02 7.49 8.41
N PHE A 146 -26.76 8.68 8.95
CA PHE A 146 -25.86 9.69 8.38
C PHE A 146 -24.69 10.04 9.30
N ASP A 147 -24.24 9.06 10.09
CA ASP A 147 -23.09 9.19 10.98
C ASP A 147 -21.76 9.16 10.19
N THR A 148 -21.50 10.26 9.50
CA THR A 148 -20.30 10.44 8.65
C THR A 148 -19.01 10.30 9.44
N THR A 149 -19.01 10.68 10.72
CA THR A 149 -17.86 10.57 11.62
C THR A 149 -17.50 9.10 11.85
N ARG A 150 -18.46 8.29 12.28
CA ARG A 150 -18.27 6.85 12.52
C ARG A 150 -17.96 6.10 11.23
N ILE A 151 -18.60 6.44 10.11
CA ILE A 151 -18.31 5.89 8.79
C ILE A 151 -16.85 6.18 8.39
N ASN A 152 -16.39 7.42 8.56
CA ASN A 152 -15.01 7.80 8.23
C ASN A 152 -13.98 7.14 9.16
N TYR A 153 -14.31 6.99 10.45
CA TYR A 153 -13.50 6.26 11.41
C TYR A 153 -13.31 4.80 10.99
N TYR A 154 -14.40 4.05 10.76
CA TYR A 154 -14.30 2.65 10.33
C TYR A 154 -13.65 2.50 8.96
N ARG A 155 -13.87 3.42 8.03
CA ARG A 155 -13.17 3.42 6.74
C ARG A 155 -11.66 3.60 6.90
N SER A 156 -11.23 4.50 7.79
CA SER A 156 -9.81 4.72 8.09
C SER A 156 -9.20 3.51 8.79
N TYR A 157 -9.91 2.94 9.76
CA TYR A 157 -9.48 1.75 10.48
C TYR A 157 -9.32 0.52 9.56
N LEU A 158 -10.31 0.26 8.69
CA LEU A 158 -10.22 -0.81 7.69
C LEU A 158 -9.06 -0.58 6.71
N LYS A 159 -8.73 0.68 6.39
CA LYS A 159 -7.55 1.02 5.58
C LYS A 159 -6.25 0.69 6.32
N GLU A 160 -6.12 1.03 7.59
CA GLU A 160 -4.92 0.71 8.41
C GLU A 160 -4.78 -0.78 8.71
N LEU A 161 -5.89 -1.50 8.97
CA LEU A 161 -5.89 -2.96 9.10
C LEU A 161 -5.43 -3.64 7.80
N LYS A 162 -5.88 -3.13 6.65
CA LYS A 162 -5.47 -3.66 5.35
C LYS A 162 -3.97 -3.47 5.11
N LYS A 163 -3.36 -2.39 5.62
CA LYS A 163 -1.90 -2.15 5.58
C LYS A 163 -1.08 -3.05 6.50
N THR A 164 -1.65 -3.48 7.62
CA THR A 164 -0.93 -4.25 8.66
C THR A 164 -1.13 -5.76 8.55
N THR A 165 -2.26 -6.20 7.98
CA THR A 165 -2.61 -7.63 7.87
C THR A 165 -2.13 -8.26 6.55
N PHE A 166 -1.90 -7.43 5.54
CA PHE A 166 -1.32 -7.85 4.27
C PHE A 166 -0.04 -7.03 4.09
N ASP A 167 1.09 -7.70 3.86
CA ASP A 167 2.34 -7.03 3.44
C ASP A 167 1.99 -5.90 2.48
N ILE A 168 2.39 -4.68 2.81
CA ILE A 168 1.95 -3.42 2.19
C ILE A 168 2.04 -3.57 0.67
N PHE A 169 0.92 -3.88 0.02
CA PHE A 169 0.92 -4.01 -1.43
C PHE A 169 1.24 -2.65 -2.01
N ALA A 170 2.22 -2.58 -2.90
CA ALA A 170 2.51 -1.37 -3.64
C ALA A 170 1.22 -0.90 -4.33
N GLN A 171 0.89 0.38 -4.23
CA GLN A 171 -0.33 0.95 -4.81
C GLN A 171 0.04 1.80 -6.02
N LEU A 172 -0.44 1.42 -7.19
CA LEU A 172 -0.26 2.20 -8.40
C LEU A 172 -1.51 3.04 -8.65
N TYR A 173 -1.41 4.35 -8.47
CA TYR A 173 -2.48 5.30 -8.75
C TYR A 173 -2.44 5.69 -10.23
N GLY A 174 -3.51 5.37 -10.98
CA GLY A 174 -3.65 5.72 -12.39
C GLY A 174 -4.75 4.93 -13.09
N VAL A 175 -4.84 5.09 -14.41
CA VAL A 175 -5.80 4.37 -15.26
C VAL A 175 -5.06 3.56 -16.32
N THR A 176 -5.57 2.36 -16.66
CA THR A 176 -4.90 1.41 -17.55
C THR A 176 -4.73 1.92 -18.97
N PHE A 177 -5.65 2.76 -19.46
CA PHE A 177 -5.53 3.33 -20.79
C PHE A 177 -4.45 4.42 -20.92
N SER A 178 -3.93 4.95 -19.81
CA SER A 178 -2.81 5.90 -19.84
C SER A 178 -1.52 5.20 -20.26
N THR A 179 -0.81 5.77 -21.22
CA THR A 179 0.51 5.27 -21.64
C THR A 179 1.51 5.26 -20.50
N CYS A 180 1.52 6.30 -19.66
CA CYS A 180 2.43 6.43 -18.54
C CYS A 180 2.14 5.40 -17.45
N THR A 181 0.86 5.15 -17.12
CA THR A 181 0.47 4.09 -16.19
C THR A 181 0.81 2.71 -16.76
N SER A 182 0.53 2.47 -18.04
CA SER A 182 0.86 1.23 -18.73
C SER A 182 2.36 0.94 -18.73
N ARG A 183 3.22 1.96 -18.85
CA ARG A 183 4.66 1.82 -18.70
C ARG A 183 5.05 1.31 -17.31
N ALA A 184 4.44 1.85 -16.25
CA ALA A 184 4.64 1.38 -14.87
C ALA A 184 4.14 -0.06 -14.65
N LEU A 185 2.93 -0.37 -15.16
CA LEU A 185 2.36 -1.71 -15.12
C LEU A 185 3.26 -2.75 -15.82
N SER A 186 3.92 -2.35 -16.91
CA SER A 186 4.81 -3.24 -17.66
C SER A 186 5.95 -3.76 -16.80
N ALA A 187 6.62 -2.89 -16.04
CA ALA A 187 7.68 -3.33 -15.13
C ALA A 187 7.13 -4.15 -13.96
N LEU A 188 6.01 -3.74 -13.34
CA LEU A 188 5.39 -4.48 -12.25
C LEU A 188 5.04 -5.92 -12.65
N TYR A 189 4.45 -6.12 -13.82
CA TYR A 189 4.12 -7.47 -14.32
C TYR A 189 5.35 -8.27 -14.74
N GLU A 190 6.36 -7.65 -15.38
CA GLU A 190 7.63 -8.34 -15.72
C GLU A 190 8.40 -8.80 -14.47
N LYS A 191 8.27 -8.06 -13.38
CA LYS A 191 8.84 -8.42 -12.08
C LYS A 191 7.92 -9.33 -11.26
N GLY A 192 6.69 -9.57 -11.71
CA GLY A 192 5.72 -10.41 -11.00
C GLY A 192 5.39 -9.86 -9.60
N VAL A 193 5.38 -8.54 -9.45
CA VAL A 193 5.07 -7.85 -8.18
C VAL A 193 3.57 -7.86 -7.97
N ASP A 194 3.13 -8.17 -6.76
CA ASP A 194 1.74 -7.96 -6.36
C ASP A 194 1.51 -6.49 -6.01
N PHE A 195 0.48 -5.90 -6.58
CA PHE A 195 0.15 -4.48 -6.41
C PHE A 195 -1.36 -4.25 -6.54
N GLU A 196 -1.84 -3.15 -5.97
CA GLU A 196 -3.20 -2.65 -6.14
C GLU A 196 -3.19 -1.49 -7.17
N LEU A 197 -3.94 -1.62 -8.26
CA LEU A 197 -4.20 -0.48 -9.15
C LEU A 197 -5.34 0.35 -8.55
N VAL A 198 -5.04 1.57 -8.14
CA VAL A 198 -6.01 2.54 -7.60
C VAL A 198 -6.43 3.48 -8.73
N PRO A 199 -7.68 3.38 -9.25
CA PRO A 199 -8.14 4.24 -10.34
C PRO A 199 -8.16 5.71 -9.93
N VAL A 200 -7.70 6.59 -10.82
CA VAL A 200 -7.75 8.05 -10.65
C VAL A 200 -8.71 8.63 -11.68
N ASN A 201 -9.74 9.35 -11.23
CA ASN A 201 -10.75 9.93 -12.10
C ASN A 201 -10.24 11.22 -12.76
N LEU A 202 -9.75 11.07 -14.00
CA LEU A 202 -9.23 12.18 -14.78
C LEU A 202 -10.32 13.16 -15.21
N SER A 203 -11.55 12.70 -15.45
CA SER A 203 -12.67 13.50 -15.96
C SER A 203 -13.12 14.58 -14.98
N VAL A 204 -13.00 14.33 -13.68
CA VAL A 204 -13.31 15.31 -12.61
C VAL A 204 -12.06 16.02 -12.09
N GLY A 205 -10.90 15.78 -12.70
CA GLY A 205 -9.65 16.42 -12.31
C GLY A 205 -9.08 15.93 -10.98
N GLU A 206 -9.33 14.68 -10.56
CA GLU A 206 -8.83 14.14 -9.29
C GLU A 206 -7.30 14.27 -9.15
N HIS A 207 -6.58 13.99 -10.25
CA HIS A 207 -5.13 14.18 -10.38
C HIS A 207 -4.63 15.63 -10.17
N LYS A 208 -5.53 16.62 -10.09
CA LYS A 208 -5.23 18.03 -9.82
C LYS A 208 -5.68 18.47 -8.43
N GLN A 209 -6.31 17.59 -7.65
CA GLN A 209 -6.78 17.92 -6.30
C GLN A 209 -5.63 17.85 -5.28
N PRO A 210 -5.72 18.60 -4.15
CA PRO A 210 -4.65 18.67 -3.16
C PRO A 210 -4.15 17.31 -2.66
N GLU A 211 -5.05 16.34 -2.49
CA GLU A 211 -4.72 14.98 -2.04
C GLU A 211 -3.81 14.24 -3.01
N PHE A 212 -4.03 14.38 -4.32
CA PHE A 212 -3.17 13.77 -5.34
C PHE A 212 -1.89 14.59 -5.56
N LEU A 213 -1.99 15.92 -5.49
CA LEU A 213 -0.83 16.81 -5.60
C LEU A 213 0.20 16.60 -4.47
N ALA A 214 -0.26 16.17 -3.29
CA ALA A 214 0.63 15.75 -2.20
C ALA A 214 1.48 14.52 -2.56
N LYS A 215 1.03 13.69 -3.50
CA LYS A 215 1.75 12.52 -4.00
C LYS A 215 2.60 12.83 -5.23
N ASN A 216 2.08 13.64 -6.16
CA ASN A 216 2.79 14.15 -7.32
C ASN A 216 2.47 15.64 -7.54
N PRO A 217 3.43 16.56 -7.29
CA PRO A 217 3.19 18.00 -7.38
C PRO A 217 2.92 18.49 -8.81
N PHE A 218 3.27 17.70 -9.84
CA PHE A 218 2.95 18.00 -11.24
C PHE A 218 1.50 17.65 -11.61
N GLY A 219 0.80 16.95 -10.72
CA GLY A 219 -0.60 16.56 -10.90
C GLY A 219 -0.80 15.70 -12.14
N VAL A 220 0.03 14.69 -12.33
CA VAL A 220 -0.06 13.74 -13.45
C VAL A 220 0.05 12.30 -12.93
N ILE A 221 -0.58 11.37 -13.64
CA ILE A 221 -0.47 9.94 -13.36
C ILE A 221 0.69 9.31 -14.15
N PRO A 222 1.28 8.20 -13.69
CA PRO A 222 0.96 7.46 -12.46
C PRO A 222 1.76 7.92 -11.22
N VAL A 223 1.32 7.44 -10.06
CA VAL A 223 2.11 7.42 -8.81
C VAL A 223 2.17 5.99 -8.29
N LEU A 224 3.34 5.53 -7.86
CA LEU A 224 3.48 4.32 -7.06
C LEU A 224 3.70 4.71 -5.60
N GLU A 225 2.82 4.26 -4.69
CA GLU A 225 3.03 4.36 -3.25
C GLU A 225 3.51 3.00 -2.73
N ASP A 226 4.65 2.99 -2.06
CA ASP A 226 5.28 1.78 -1.54
C ASP A 226 5.95 2.11 -0.21
N ASP A 227 5.58 1.39 0.85
CA ASP A 227 6.06 1.62 2.23
C ASP A 227 5.95 3.08 2.70
N GLY A 228 4.86 3.77 2.33
CA GLY A 228 4.61 5.18 2.67
C GLY A 228 5.42 6.20 1.85
N VAL A 229 6.21 5.75 0.87
CA VAL A 229 6.95 6.61 -0.06
C VAL A 229 6.21 6.70 -1.39
N SER A 230 6.01 7.93 -1.89
CA SER A 230 5.42 8.17 -3.21
C SER A 230 6.50 8.36 -4.28
N PHE A 231 6.45 7.53 -5.32
CA PHE A 231 7.27 7.66 -6.53
C PHE A 231 6.37 8.11 -7.69
N PHE A 232 6.73 9.21 -8.33
CA PHE A 232 6.13 9.68 -9.58
C PHE A 232 7.18 9.67 -10.69
N GLU A 233 6.77 10.01 -11.92
CA GLU A 233 7.49 9.72 -13.17
C GLU A 233 7.54 8.22 -13.52
N SER A 234 6.81 7.82 -14.57
CA SER A 234 6.67 6.40 -14.96
C SER A 234 7.99 5.66 -15.18
N ARG A 235 9.03 6.35 -15.69
CA ARG A 235 10.37 5.77 -15.86
C ARG A 235 11.09 5.59 -14.53
N ALA A 236 10.95 6.54 -13.60
CA ALA A 236 11.53 6.45 -12.27
C ALA A 236 10.87 5.32 -11.45
N ILE A 237 9.55 5.18 -11.57
CA ILE A 237 8.80 4.04 -11.02
C ILE A 237 9.37 2.71 -11.57
N ASN A 238 9.55 2.60 -12.89
CA ASN A 238 10.15 1.41 -13.49
C ASN A 238 11.55 1.09 -12.96
N HIS A 239 12.40 2.12 -12.82
CA HIS A 239 13.72 1.95 -12.22
C HIS A 239 13.63 1.49 -10.77
N TYR A 240 12.78 2.11 -9.96
CA TYR A 240 12.58 1.72 -8.56
C TYR A 240 12.13 0.26 -8.46
N VAL A 241 11.08 -0.13 -9.19
CA VAL A 241 10.55 -1.50 -9.22
C VAL A 241 11.64 -2.48 -9.66
N ALA A 242 12.40 -2.17 -10.72
CA ALA A 242 13.47 -3.05 -11.18
C ALA A 242 14.61 -3.21 -10.16
N HIS A 243 14.93 -2.17 -9.38
CA HIS A 243 15.96 -2.23 -8.34
C HIS A 243 15.49 -2.89 -7.04
N LYS A 244 14.29 -2.55 -6.54
CA LYS A 244 13.70 -3.15 -5.33
C LYS A 244 13.56 -4.65 -5.50
N TYR A 245 13.05 -5.07 -6.66
CA TYR A 245 12.78 -6.48 -6.97
C TYR A 245 13.86 -7.12 -7.85
N LYS A 246 15.12 -6.68 -7.78
CA LYS A 246 16.20 -7.13 -8.70
C LYS A 246 16.37 -8.66 -8.81
N ASP A 247 16.05 -9.40 -7.75
CA ASP A 247 16.16 -10.86 -7.69
C ASP A 247 14.85 -11.62 -8.05
N GLN A 248 13.78 -10.91 -8.42
CA GLN A 248 12.45 -11.46 -8.75
C GLN A 248 12.08 -11.22 -10.22
N GLY A 249 11.48 -12.20 -10.91
CA GLY A 249 11.05 -12.02 -12.30
C GLY A 249 12.20 -11.67 -13.27
N THR A 250 11.89 -10.92 -14.33
CA THR A 250 12.89 -10.58 -15.36
C THR A 250 13.97 -9.62 -14.83
N ASP A 251 15.25 -9.86 -15.13
CA ASP A 251 16.34 -8.94 -14.80
C ASP A 251 16.40 -7.76 -15.79
N LEU A 252 15.56 -6.75 -15.55
CA LEU A 252 15.38 -5.61 -16.45
C LEU A 252 16.54 -4.59 -16.41
N ILE A 253 17.41 -4.63 -15.40
CA ILE A 253 18.49 -3.65 -15.18
C ILE A 253 19.88 -4.27 -15.23
N ARG A 254 19.98 -5.59 -15.41
CA ARG A 254 21.25 -6.32 -15.54
C ARG A 254 22.16 -6.07 -14.34
N HIS A 255 21.57 -6.16 -13.14
CA HIS A 255 22.15 -5.70 -11.88
C HIS A 255 23.49 -6.37 -11.49
N LYS A 256 23.85 -7.49 -12.14
CA LYS A 256 25.12 -8.22 -11.92
C LYS A 256 26.21 -7.88 -12.94
N ASN A 257 25.91 -7.10 -13.98
CA ASN A 257 26.88 -6.74 -15.02
C ASN A 257 26.84 -5.23 -15.29
N VAL A 258 27.84 -4.51 -14.77
CA VAL A 258 27.91 -3.04 -14.86
C VAL A 258 27.95 -2.53 -16.31
N LYS A 259 28.53 -3.29 -17.25
CA LYS A 259 28.59 -2.89 -18.66
C LYS A 259 27.22 -3.01 -19.32
N GLU A 260 26.55 -4.14 -19.11
CA GLU A 260 25.17 -4.32 -19.59
C GLU A 260 24.22 -3.32 -18.96
N ALA A 261 24.31 -3.08 -17.65
CA ALA A 261 23.52 -2.06 -16.95
C ALA A 261 23.76 -0.64 -17.52
N GLY A 262 25.02 -0.32 -17.85
CA GLY A 262 25.36 0.94 -18.53
C GLY A 262 24.71 1.05 -19.90
N LEU A 263 24.69 -0.02 -20.70
CA LEU A 263 24.02 -0.06 -22.00
C LEU A 263 22.50 0.07 -21.87
N VAL A 264 21.88 -0.55 -20.85
CA VAL A 264 20.46 -0.33 -20.53
C VAL A 264 20.22 1.16 -20.26
N GLY A 265 21.05 1.79 -19.45
CA GLY A 265 20.96 3.23 -19.16
C GLY A 265 21.01 4.10 -20.42
N VAL A 266 21.94 3.81 -21.34
CA VAL A 266 22.04 4.52 -22.62
C VAL A 266 20.72 4.45 -23.39
N TRP A 267 20.17 3.26 -23.57
CA TRP A 267 18.98 3.08 -24.41
C TRP A 267 17.68 3.54 -23.72
N VAL A 268 17.61 3.56 -22.38
CA VAL A 268 16.54 4.23 -21.64
C VAL A 268 16.57 5.75 -21.90
N GLU A 269 17.75 6.38 -21.94
CA GLU A 269 17.85 7.79 -22.27
C GLU A 269 17.55 8.07 -23.75
N VAL A 270 17.96 7.19 -24.67
CA VAL A 270 17.54 7.28 -26.08
C VAL A 270 16.02 7.20 -26.18
N GLU A 271 15.37 6.32 -25.43
CA GLU A 271 13.91 6.24 -25.37
C GLU A 271 13.32 7.57 -24.88
N SER A 272 13.80 8.10 -23.76
CA SER A 272 13.25 9.30 -23.12
C SER A 272 13.46 10.58 -23.96
N GLN A 273 14.65 10.75 -24.55
CA GLN A 273 15.10 12.01 -25.17
C GLN A 273 14.95 12.03 -26.69
N THR A 274 14.89 10.85 -27.34
CA THR A 274 14.88 10.76 -28.81
C THR A 274 13.60 10.12 -29.33
N PHE A 275 13.26 8.93 -28.84
CA PHE A 275 12.07 8.20 -29.30
C PHE A 275 10.76 8.81 -28.79
N ASN A 276 10.63 9.00 -27.47
CA ASN A 276 9.41 9.51 -26.83
C ASN A 276 9.02 10.92 -27.33
N PRO A 277 9.93 11.88 -27.55
CA PRO A 277 9.59 13.18 -28.13
C PRO A 277 9.23 13.12 -29.62
N ALA A 278 9.47 12.01 -30.31
CA ALA A 278 9.04 11.80 -31.69
C ALA A 278 7.67 11.09 -31.77
N ILE A 279 7.42 10.08 -30.93
CA ILE A 279 6.15 9.33 -30.94
C ILE A 279 5.03 9.98 -30.12
N SER A 280 5.36 10.71 -29.04
CA SER A 280 4.33 11.25 -28.13
C SER A 280 3.37 12.26 -28.78
N PRO A 281 3.78 13.13 -29.73
CA PRO A 281 2.85 14.01 -30.43
C PRO A 281 1.82 13.24 -31.26
N ILE A 282 2.20 12.10 -31.87
CA ILE A 282 1.30 11.24 -32.65
C ILE A 282 0.17 10.74 -31.74
N ILE A 283 0.53 10.15 -30.60
CA ILE A 283 -0.43 9.58 -29.66
C ILE A 283 -1.29 10.68 -29.01
N TYR A 284 -0.70 11.83 -28.69
CA TYR A 284 -1.44 12.97 -28.16
C TYR A 284 -2.52 13.46 -29.12
N GLN A 285 -2.18 13.67 -30.39
CA GLN A 285 -3.12 14.13 -31.42
C GLN A 285 -4.23 13.10 -31.68
N LEU A 286 -3.89 11.81 -31.77
CA LEU A 286 -4.83 10.77 -32.19
C LEU A 286 -5.69 10.19 -31.05
N TYR A 287 -5.22 10.24 -29.81
CA TYR A 287 -5.94 9.66 -28.66
C TYR A 287 -6.30 10.69 -27.60
N VAL A 288 -5.40 11.62 -27.26
CA VAL A 288 -5.64 12.53 -26.11
C VAL A 288 -6.52 13.70 -26.49
N LYS A 289 -6.32 14.33 -27.65
CA LYS A 289 -7.18 15.45 -28.10
C LYS A 289 -8.65 15.03 -28.27
N PRO A 290 -8.98 13.89 -28.93
CA PRO A 290 -10.37 13.44 -29.05
C PRO A 290 -11.07 13.22 -27.70
N LEU A 291 -10.34 12.75 -26.68
CA LEU A 291 -10.89 12.59 -25.32
C LEU A 291 -11.31 13.92 -24.68
N HIS A 292 -10.75 15.05 -25.14
CA HIS A 292 -11.13 16.40 -24.72
C HIS A 292 -12.14 17.07 -25.68
N GLY A 293 -12.68 16.31 -26.65
CA GLY A 293 -13.58 16.84 -27.68
C GLY A 293 -12.88 17.69 -28.75
N GLU A 294 -11.55 17.65 -28.81
CA GLU A 294 -10.76 18.36 -29.81
C GLU A 294 -10.43 17.49 -31.02
N THR A 295 -10.31 18.10 -32.19
CA THR A 295 -9.88 17.40 -33.40
C THR A 295 -8.36 17.27 -33.49
N ALA A 296 -7.90 16.13 -34.03
CA ALA A 296 -6.50 15.88 -34.29
C ALA A 296 -5.97 16.82 -35.38
N ASP A 297 -4.80 17.41 -35.16
CA ASP A 297 -4.05 18.11 -36.20
C ASP A 297 -3.15 17.12 -36.94
N HIS A 298 -3.62 16.69 -38.11
CA HIS A 298 -2.89 15.73 -38.93
C HIS A 298 -1.54 16.26 -39.44
N SER A 299 -1.35 17.58 -39.57
CA SER A 299 -0.05 18.12 -39.99
C SER A 299 1.04 17.86 -38.92
N VAL A 300 0.66 17.98 -37.65
CA VAL A 300 1.53 17.64 -36.51
C VAL A 300 1.81 16.13 -36.46
N VAL A 301 0.80 15.31 -36.77
CA VAL A 301 0.95 13.85 -36.85
C VAL A 301 1.96 13.47 -37.92
N GLU A 302 1.81 13.95 -39.15
CA GLU A 302 2.71 13.61 -40.26
C GLU A 302 4.15 14.04 -39.99
N ALA A 303 4.36 15.26 -39.46
CA ALA A 303 5.69 15.74 -39.10
C ALA A 303 6.34 14.88 -37.99
N ALA A 304 5.54 14.44 -37.01
CA ALA A 304 6.00 13.57 -35.94
C ALA A 304 6.32 12.15 -36.45
N VAL A 305 5.52 11.61 -37.40
CA VAL A 305 5.77 10.32 -38.06
C VAL A 305 7.07 10.36 -38.85
N GLU A 306 7.35 11.44 -39.58
CA GLU A 306 8.62 11.60 -40.30
C GLU A 306 9.81 11.61 -39.34
N LYS A 307 9.70 12.38 -38.24
CA LYS A 307 10.73 12.41 -37.19
C LYS A 307 10.94 11.04 -36.56
N LEU A 308 9.85 10.32 -36.25
CA LEU A 308 9.91 8.97 -35.71
C LEU A 308 10.57 8.00 -36.69
N GLY A 309 10.28 8.10 -37.99
CA GLY A 309 10.92 7.30 -39.03
C GLY A 309 12.44 7.42 -39.00
N LYS A 310 12.97 8.65 -38.93
CA LYS A 310 14.42 8.88 -38.83
C LYS A 310 15.04 8.27 -37.57
N VAL A 311 14.33 8.30 -36.44
CA VAL A 311 14.77 7.63 -35.22
C VAL A 311 14.79 6.11 -35.41
N LEU A 312 13.73 5.56 -36.02
CA LEU A 312 13.61 4.13 -36.27
C LEU A 312 14.59 3.61 -37.32
N ASP A 313 15.12 4.45 -38.21
CA ASP A 313 16.21 4.06 -39.12
C ASP A 313 17.50 3.75 -38.34
N VAL A 314 17.79 4.50 -37.28
CA VAL A 314 18.91 4.20 -36.36
C VAL A 314 18.65 2.91 -35.60
N TYR A 315 17.41 2.69 -35.15
CA TYR A 315 17.02 1.46 -34.45
C TYR A 315 17.12 0.25 -35.38
N GLU A 316 16.70 0.37 -36.63
CA GLU A 316 16.77 -0.69 -37.63
C GLU A 316 18.22 -1.14 -37.86
N ALA A 317 19.14 -0.19 -38.04
CA ALA A 317 20.56 -0.50 -38.18
C ALA A 317 21.15 -1.15 -36.92
N HIS A 318 20.75 -0.69 -35.74
CA HIS A 318 21.21 -1.27 -34.46
C HIS A 318 20.69 -2.70 -34.24
N LEU A 319 19.39 -2.90 -34.42
CA LEU A 319 18.70 -4.19 -34.22
C LEU A 319 19.06 -5.23 -35.29
N ALA A 320 19.72 -4.84 -36.39
CA ALA A 320 20.36 -5.78 -37.30
C ALA A 320 21.55 -6.53 -36.68
N THR A 321 22.12 -6.00 -35.58
CA THR A 321 23.30 -6.57 -34.92
C THR A 321 23.08 -6.99 -33.47
N SER A 322 21.94 -6.64 -32.88
CA SER A 322 21.60 -6.90 -31.49
C SER A 322 20.14 -7.29 -31.39
N LYS A 323 19.81 -8.33 -30.62
CA LYS A 323 18.43 -8.80 -30.51
C LYS A 323 17.48 -7.77 -29.87
N TYR A 324 17.96 -7.08 -28.84
CA TYR A 324 17.24 -6.01 -28.13
C TYR A 324 18.11 -4.74 -28.11
N LEU A 325 17.56 -3.64 -27.59
CA LEU A 325 18.25 -2.35 -27.66
C LEU A 325 19.55 -2.35 -26.85
N ALA A 326 19.54 -2.90 -25.63
CA ALA A 326 20.73 -2.91 -24.77
C ALA A 326 21.71 -4.08 -25.02
N GLY A 327 21.37 -5.02 -25.89
CA GLY A 327 22.15 -6.23 -26.17
C GLY A 327 21.24 -7.43 -26.50
N ASP A 328 21.73 -8.65 -26.33
CA ASP A 328 20.96 -9.87 -26.59
C ASP A 328 20.05 -10.29 -25.41
N PHE A 329 19.56 -9.32 -24.63
CA PHE A 329 18.67 -9.51 -23.50
C PHE A 329 17.60 -8.41 -23.42
N PHE A 330 16.39 -8.78 -23.04
CA PHE A 330 15.29 -7.84 -22.80
C PHE A 330 15.53 -7.04 -21.51
N SER A 331 15.28 -5.73 -21.54
CA SER A 331 15.58 -4.81 -20.44
C SER A 331 14.58 -3.68 -20.28
N LEU A 332 14.80 -2.79 -19.30
CA LEU A 332 14.04 -1.54 -19.17
C LEU A 332 14.11 -0.67 -20.43
N ALA A 333 15.21 -0.77 -21.19
CA ALA A 333 15.34 -0.06 -22.46
C ALA A 333 14.18 -0.43 -23.38
N ASP A 334 13.81 -1.72 -23.48
CA ASP A 334 12.75 -2.20 -24.36
C ASP A 334 11.35 -2.04 -23.75
N VAL A 335 11.21 -2.27 -22.44
CA VAL A 335 9.94 -2.11 -21.69
C VAL A 335 9.36 -0.71 -21.88
N ASN A 336 10.22 0.32 -21.86
CA ASN A 336 9.76 1.72 -21.85
C ASN A 336 9.12 2.16 -23.18
N HIS A 337 9.43 1.51 -24.30
CA HIS A 337 8.80 1.78 -25.61
C HIS A 337 7.41 1.20 -25.75
N PHE A 338 7.06 0.18 -24.95
CA PHE A 338 5.89 -0.66 -25.18
C PHE A 338 4.59 0.15 -25.27
N ALA A 339 4.28 0.97 -24.27
CA ALA A 339 2.97 1.60 -24.15
C ALA A 339 2.64 2.56 -25.31
N TYR A 340 3.59 3.41 -25.72
CA TYR A 340 3.36 4.32 -26.86
C TYR A 340 3.32 3.56 -28.18
N THR A 341 4.20 2.58 -28.36
CA THR A 341 4.24 1.76 -29.58
C THR A 341 2.97 0.94 -29.73
N ASN A 342 2.42 0.38 -28.63
CA ASN A 342 1.17 -0.37 -28.64
C ASN A 342 -0.01 0.46 -29.19
N TYR A 343 -0.11 1.75 -28.85
CA TYR A 343 -1.11 2.63 -29.46
C TYR A 343 -0.77 2.95 -30.91
N LEU A 344 0.48 3.28 -31.23
CA LEU A 344 0.90 3.56 -32.62
C LEU A 344 0.53 2.41 -33.57
N MET A 345 0.72 1.18 -33.13
CA MET A 345 0.42 -0.03 -33.90
C MET A 345 -1.08 -0.23 -34.17
N LYS A 346 -1.96 0.47 -33.45
CA LYS A 346 -3.42 0.50 -33.68
C LYS A 346 -3.84 1.62 -34.64
N THR A 347 -2.89 2.38 -35.19
CA THR A 347 -3.14 3.50 -36.13
C THR A 347 -2.65 3.14 -37.55
N PRO A 348 -3.07 3.90 -38.59
CA PRO A 348 -2.52 3.76 -39.93
C PRO A 348 -0.99 4.00 -40.01
N HIS A 349 -0.41 4.69 -39.04
CA HIS A 349 1.02 4.99 -38.98
C HIS A 349 1.89 3.83 -38.46
N ALA A 350 1.28 2.68 -38.12
CA ALA A 350 2.00 1.44 -37.82
C ALA A 350 2.99 1.02 -38.92
N THR A 351 2.78 1.50 -40.15
CA THR A 351 3.70 1.33 -41.29
C THR A 351 5.13 1.80 -41.00
N VAL A 352 5.32 2.81 -40.13
CA VAL A 352 6.66 3.28 -39.74
C VAL A 352 7.46 2.20 -38.98
N VAL A 353 6.77 1.32 -38.26
CA VAL A 353 7.37 0.13 -37.63
C VAL A 353 7.42 -1.02 -38.64
N ASN A 354 6.30 -1.32 -39.30
CA ASN A 354 6.17 -2.50 -40.16
C ASN A 354 7.05 -2.50 -41.42
N SER A 355 7.51 -1.33 -41.87
CA SER A 355 8.42 -1.18 -43.01
C SER A 355 9.89 -1.45 -42.69
N ARG A 356 10.23 -1.61 -41.40
CA ARG A 356 11.59 -1.83 -40.89
C ARG A 356 11.68 -3.24 -40.30
N PRO A 357 12.26 -4.22 -41.01
CA PRO A 357 12.13 -5.63 -40.64
C PRO A 357 12.70 -5.98 -39.26
N HIS A 358 13.84 -5.41 -38.86
CA HIS A 358 14.42 -5.69 -37.54
C HIS A 358 13.65 -4.98 -36.42
N VAL A 359 13.21 -3.73 -36.64
CA VAL A 359 12.31 -3.02 -35.70
C VAL A 359 10.99 -3.76 -35.55
N LYS A 360 10.38 -4.22 -36.64
CA LYS A 360 9.14 -5.00 -36.64
C LYS A 360 9.32 -6.30 -35.85
N ALA A 361 10.39 -7.05 -36.11
CA ALA A 361 10.67 -8.29 -35.40
C ALA A 361 10.91 -8.06 -33.90
N TRP A 362 11.65 -7.01 -33.54
CA TRP A 362 11.83 -6.59 -32.15
C TRP A 362 10.50 -6.22 -31.49
N TRP A 363 9.65 -5.45 -32.16
CA TRP A 363 8.33 -5.11 -31.67
C TRP A 363 7.47 -6.35 -31.44
N GLU A 364 7.43 -7.27 -32.40
CA GLU A 364 6.67 -8.52 -32.30
C GLU A 364 7.17 -9.40 -31.15
N ASP A 365 8.48 -9.48 -30.92
CA ASP A 365 9.06 -10.17 -29.76
C ASP A 365 8.58 -9.52 -28.45
N ILE A 366 8.85 -8.23 -28.24
CA ILE A 366 8.54 -7.57 -26.97
C ILE A 366 7.03 -7.54 -26.68
N SER A 367 6.21 -7.23 -27.69
CA SER A 367 4.74 -7.15 -27.52
C SER A 367 4.09 -8.52 -27.33
N SER A 368 4.77 -9.61 -27.70
CA SER A 368 4.27 -10.96 -27.50
C SER A 368 4.43 -11.48 -26.06
N ARG A 369 5.25 -10.81 -25.25
CA ARG A 369 5.57 -11.21 -23.87
C ARG A 369 4.31 -11.26 -23.00
N PRO A 370 4.13 -12.27 -22.13
CA PRO A 370 2.90 -12.43 -21.33
C PRO A 370 2.57 -11.20 -20.47
N ALA A 371 3.57 -10.59 -19.84
CA ALA A 371 3.39 -9.39 -19.04
C ALA A 371 2.88 -8.21 -19.88
N LEU A 372 3.46 -7.99 -21.06
CA LEU A 372 3.08 -6.88 -21.94
C LEU A 372 1.72 -7.11 -22.62
N LYS A 373 1.37 -8.37 -22.96
CA LYS A 373 0.00 -8.72 -23.39
C LYS A 373 -1.04 -8.35 -22.34
N LYS A 374 -0.78 -8.70 -21.07
CA LYS A 374 -1.66 -8.35 -19.95
C LYS A 374 -1.84 -6.83 -19.81
N VAL A 375 -0.78 -6.04 -20.05
CA VAL A 375 -0.91 -4.58 -20.12
C VAL A 375 -1.75 -4.16 -21.32
N ALA A 376 -1.49 -4.71 -22.50
CA ALA A 376 -2.21 -4.41 -23.75
C ALA A 376 -3.72 -4.61 -23.60
N ASP A 377 -4.15 -5.67 -22.92
CA ASP A 377 -5.55 -6.02 -22.66
C ASP A 377 -6.27 -4.92 -21.85
N GLY A 378 -5.55 -4.23 -20.97
CA GLY A 378 -6.07 -3.08 -20.21
C GLY A 378 -6.02 -1.74 -20.96
N MET A 379 -5.29 -1.66 -22.08
CA MET A 379 -5.12 -0.45 -22.87
C MET A 379 -6.25 -0.28 -23.91
N THR A 380 -7.47 -0.09 -23.42
CA THR A 380 -8.68 0.05 -24.22
C THR A 380 -9.11 1.52 -24.32
N LEU A 381 -8.56 2.24 -25.30
CA LEU A 381 -9.20 3.44 -25.85
C LEU A 381 -9.77 3.05 -27.21
N SER A 382 -11.10 3.03 -27.31
CA SER A 382 -11.78 3.03 -28.61
C SER A 382 -11.63 4.41 -29.22
N VAL A 383 -11.02 4.48 -30.40
CA VAL A 383 -11.04 5.69 -31.26
C VAL A 383 -12.36 5.74 -31.99
#